data_AF-A0A8J2B7E9-F1
#
_entry.id   AF-A0A8J2B7E9-F1
#
_cell.length_a   1.000
_cell.length_b   1.000
_cell.length_c   1.000
_cell.angle_alpha   90.00
_cell.angle_beta   90.00
_cell.angle_gamma   90.00
#
_symmetry.space_group_name_H-M   'P 1'
#
loop_
_entity.id
_entity.type
_entity.pdbx_description
1 polymer ?
#
loop_
_entity_poly.entity_id
_entity_poly.type
_entity_poly.pdbx_seq_one_letter_code
_entity_poly.pdbx_strand_id
1 'polypeptide(L)'
;ELLAVYPTKFNVEGYEWVTLHGRNFIDTVYLTCTFGGKHVVSGPDNVAYLNPTTVKCRTPEFLPSDSKVTIQVSTDGVVFSSLLEKTMDPVLKIYKDAMIPLTARIRVLSIAPRL
;
A
#
# COMPACT_ATOMS: atom_id res chain seq x y z
N GLU A 1 8.43 -3.09 -19.79
CA GLU A 1 8.55 -4.38 -19.08
C GLU A 1 8.96 -4.12 -17.63
N LEU A 2 8.39 -4.87 -16.68
CA LEU A 2 8.68 -4.75 -15.25
C LEU A 2 9.58 -5.91 -14.81
N LEU A 3 10.67 -5.60 -14.10
CA LEU A 3 11.70 -6.57 -13.73
C LEU A 3 11.89 -6.72 -12.22
N ALA A 4 11.80 -5.62 -11.47
CA ALA A 4 11.98 -5.63 -10.03
C ALA A 4 11.17 -4.54 -9.33
N VAL A 5 10.93 -4.75 -8.05
CA VAL A 5 10.16 -3.86 -7.18
C VAL A 5 10.86 -3.73 -5.83
N TYR A 6 10.98 -2.49 -5.35
CA TYR A 6 11.52 -2.17 -4.02
C TYR A 6 10.67 -1.09 -3.32
N PRO A 7 10.34 -1.23 -2.03
CA PRO A 7 10.65 -2.37 -1.17
C PRO A 7 9.95 -3.66 -1.62
N THR A 8 10.44 -4.82 -1.18
CA THR A 8 9.80 -6.12 -1.50
C THR A 8 8.67 -6.48 -0.54
N LYS A 9 8.49 -5.67 0.50
CA LYS A 9 7.49 -5.79 1.56
C LYS A 9 6.75 -4.47 1.64
N PHE A 10 5.43 -4.54 1.83
CA PHE A 10 4.54 -3.40 1.76
C PHE A 10 3.73 -3.28 3.06
N ASN A 11 3.46 -2.06 3.48
CA ASN A 11 2.54 -1.75 4.56
C ASN A 11 1.09 -1.87 4.06
N VAL A 12 0.23 -2.51 4.85
CA VAL A 12 -1.21 -2.62 4.54
C VAL A 12 -1.90 -1.27 4.48
N GLU A 13 -1.40 -0.27 5.21
CA GLU A 13 -1.95 1.08 5.20
C GLU A 13 -1.79 1.76 3.84
N GLY A 14 -0.88 1.28 2.99
CA GLY A 14 -0.63 1.87 1.67
C GLY A 14 0.05 3.24 1.74
N TYR A 15 -0.15 4.03 0.68
CA TYR A 15 0.35 5.39 0.51
C TYR A 15 1.87 5.59 0.57
N GLU A 16 2.64 4.51 0.51
CA GLU A 16 4.09 4.54 0.48
C GLU A 16 4.62 4.54 -0.96
N TRP A 17 5.80 5.13 -1.15
CA TRP A 17 6.45 5.15 -2.44
C TRP A 17 7.17 3.83 -2.72
N VAL A 18 6.81 3.22 -3.83
CA VAL A 18 7.41 1.99 -4.33
C VAL A 18 8.15 2.30 -5.61
N THR A 19 9.39 1.83 -5.70
CA THR A 19 10.24 1.97 -6.88
C THR A 19 10.12 0.72 -7.73
N LEU A 20 9.70 0.92 -8.98
CA LEU A 20 9.58 -0.09 -10.02
C LEU A 20 10.76 0.04 -10.97
N HIS A 21 11.52 -1.05 -11.13
CA HIS A 21 12.63 -1.13 -12.06
C HIS A 21 12.27 -2.02 -13.24
N GLY A 22 12.64 -1.57 -14.44
CA GLY A 22 12.26 -2.24 -15.67
C GLY A 22 12.93 -1.63 -16.89
N ARG A 23 12.24 -1.72 -18.03
CA ARG A 23 12.71 -1.20 -19.32
C ARG A 23 11.54 -0.64 -20.11
N ASN A 24 11.84 0.33 -20.97
CA ASN A 24 10.88 0.99 -21.87
C ASN A 24 9.70 1.61 -21.13
N PHE A 25 9.94 2.20 -19.96
CA PHE A 25 8.97 3.12 -19.37
C PHE A 25 8.97 4.43 -20.15
N ILE A 26 7.80 5.02 -20.28
CA ILE A 26 7.59 6.23 -21.06
C ILE A 26 6.86 7.21 -20.15
N ASP A 27 7.30 8.47 -20.18
CA ASP A 27 6.62 9.56 -19.50
C ASP A 27 5.33 9.91 -20.24
N THR A 28 4.21 9.36 -19.79
CA THR A 28 2.90 9.58 -20.40
C THR A 28 1.85 9.81 -19.31
N VAL A 29 0.79 10.52 -19.69
CA VAL A 29 -0.40 10.67 -18.83
C VAL A 29 -1.16 9.35 -18.60
N TYR A 30 -0.83 8.30 -19.36
CA TYR A 30 -1.43 6.97 -19.24
C TYR A 30 -0.58 6.01 -18.40
N LEU A 31 0.61 6.44 -17.94
CA LEU A 31 1.47 5.63 -17.09
C LEU A 31 0.71 5.22 -15.83
N THR A 32 0.48 3.92 -15.70
CA THR A 32 -0.37 3.33 -14.67
C THR A 32 0.33 2.17 -14.00
N CYS A 33 0.36 2.19 -12.68
CA CYS A 33 0.76 1.06 -11.85
C CYS A 33 -0.47 0.30 -11.36
N THR A 34 -0.40 -1.02 -11.24
CA THR A 34 -1.47 -1.81 -10.64
C THR A 34 -0.96 -2.61 -9.46
N PHE A 35 -1.78 -2.67 -8.42
CA PHE A 35 -1.51 -3.42 -7.20
C PHE A 35 -2.74 -4.26 -6.85
N GLY A 36 -2.68 -5.57 -7.08
CA GLY A 36 -3.82 -6.47 -6.84
C GLY A 36 -5.08 -6.08 -7.63
N GLY A 37 -4.91 -5.52 -8.84
CA GLY A 37 -6.02 -5.00 -9.67
C GLY A 37 -6.46 -3.57 -9.36
N LYS A 38 -5.92 -2.92 -8.32
CA LYS A 38 -6.17 -1.49 -8.05
C LYS A 38 -5.25 -0.64 -8.93
N HIS A 39 -5.83 0.26 -9.71
CA HIS A 39 -5.11 1.13 -10.64
C HIS A 39 -4.65 2.43 -9.97
N VAL A 40 -3.37 2.75 -10.12
CA VAL A 40 -2.74 4.01 -9.70
C VAL A 40 -2.29 4.71 -10.97
N VAL A 41 -3.09 5.69 -11.40
CA VAL A 41 -2.90 6.44 -12.64
C VAL A 41 -1.89 7.58 -12.47
N SER A 42 -1.36 8.05 -13.59
CA SER A 42 -0.37 9.13 -13.60
C SER A 42 -0.86 10.39 -12.87
N GLY A 43 0.06 11.04 -12.16
CA GLY A 43 -0.20 12.25 -11.41
C GLY A 43 0.92 12.54 -10.41
N PRO A 44 1.18 13.81 -10.09
CA PRO A 44 2.35 14.22 -9.29
C PRO A 44 2.43 13.54 -7.92
N ASP A 45 1.28 13.20 -7.33
CA ASP A 45 1.18 12.59 -6.01
C ASP A 45 1.10 11.05 -6.01
N ASN A 46 0.97 10.44 -7.19
CA ASN A 46 0.62 9.03 -7.36
C ASN A 46 1.67 8.26 -8.15
N VAL A 47 2.20 8.84 -9.22
CA VAL A 47 3.18 8.21 -10.11
C VAL A 47 4.21 9.24 -10.51
N ALA A 48 5.47 8.94 -10.22
CA ALA A 48 6.62 9.73 -10.65
C ALA A 48 7.45 8.92 -11.65
N TYR A 49 7.39 9.31 -12.91
CA TYR A 49 8.35 8.84 -13.90
C TYR A 49 9.73 9.45 -13.59
N LEU A 50 10.76 8.61 -13.49
CA LEU A 50 12.13 9.09 -13.27
C LEU A 50 12.98 8.98 -14.53
N ASN A 51 12.93 7.82 -15.20
CA ASN A 51 13.64 7.57 -16.45
C ASN A 51 13.07 6.29 -17.13
N PRO A 52 13.54 5.91 -18.34
CA PRO A 52 12.99 4.77 -19.07
C PRO A 52 13.14 3.40 -18.39
N THR A 53 13.86 3.33 -17.26
CA THR A 53 14.10 2.12 -16.48
C THR A 53 13.56 2.17 -15.06
N THR A 54 13.07 3.33 -14.60
CA THR A 54 12.63 3.52 -13.22
C THR A 54 11.40 4.42 -13.14
N VAL A 55 10.37 3.91 -12.47
CA VAL A 55 9.14 4.63 -12.11
C VAL A 55 8.90 4.47 -10.62
N LYS A 56 8.39 5.50 -9.96
CA LYS A 56 7.88 5.39 -8.59
C LYS A 56 6.36 5.47 -8.59
N CYS A 57 5.73 4.61 -7.82
CA CYS A 57 4.27 4.58 -7.67
C CYS A 57 3.91 4.56 -6.19
N ARG A 58 2.90 5.34 -5.84
CA ARG A 58 2.34 5.36 -4.50
C ARG A 58 1.35 4.23 -4.37
N THR A 59 1.50 3.40 -3.35
CA THR A 59 0.60 2.26 -3.15
C THR A 59 -0.80 2.72 -2.77
N PRO A 60 -1.85 2.01 -3.22
CA PRO A 60 -3.19 2.22 -2.69
C PRO A 60 -3.30 1.64 -1.28
N GLU A 61 -4.39 1.94 -0.58
CA GLU A 61 -4.76 1.19 0.62
C GLU A 61 -5.02 -0.28 0.28
N PHE A 62 -4.61 -1.17 1.17
CA PHE A 62 -4.83 -2.61 1.04
C PHE A 62 -5.75 -3.12 2.15
N LEU A 63 -6.35 -4.30 1.94
CA LEU A 63 -7.14 -4.93 2.99
C LEU A 63 -6.21 -5.70 3.95
N PRO A 64 -6.51 -5.76 5.26
CA PRO A 64 -5.78 -6.60 6.21
C PRO A 64 -5.72 -8.09 5.85
N SER A 65 -6.62 -8.56 4.96
CA SER A 65 -6.65 -9.92 4.43
C SER A 65 -5.69 -10.15 3.27
N ASP A 66 -5.13 -9.10 2.67
CA ASP A 66 -4.24 -9.20 1.52
C ASP A 66 -2.86 -9.64 2.01
N SER A 67 -2.54 -10.93 1.82
CA SER A 67 -1.21 -11.47 2.16
C SER A 67 -0.20 -11.34 1.02
N LYS A 68 -0.70 -11.23 -0.21
CA LYS A 68 0.07 -11.09 -1.44
C LYS A 68 -0.56 -10.04 -2.33
N VAL A 69 0.27 -9.31 -3.04
CA VAL A 69 -0.12 -8.30 -4.02
C VAL A 69 0.60 -8.55 -5.34
N THR A 70 -0.14 -8.49 -6.42
CA THR A 70 0.37 -8.59 -7.79
C THR A 70 0.65 -7.20 -8.33
N ILE A 71 1.85 -6.97 -8.86
CA ILE A 71 2.28 -5.65 -9.33
C ILE A 71 2.53 -5.70 -10.83
N GLN A 72 1.96 -4.73 -11.56
CA GLN A 72 2.22 -4.52 -12.98
C GLN A 72 2.32 -3.03 -13.30
N VAL A 73 2.87 -2.72 -14.47
CA VAL A 73 2.95 -1.35 -15.00
C VAL A 73 2.51 -1.33 -16.45
N SER A 74 1.83 -0.27 -16.84
CA SER A 74 1.40 0.02 -18.21
C SER A 74 1.79 1.45 -18.57
N THR A 75 2.28 1.67 -19.79
CA THR A 75 2.62 3.00 -20.33
C THR A 75 1.52 3.61 -21.18
N ASP A 76 0.50 2.83 -21.55
CA ASP A 76 -0.63 3.20 -22.42
C ASP A 76 -1.99 3.09 -21.71
N GLY A 77 -2.01 2.58 -20.47
CA GLY A 77 -3.23 2.36 -19.70
C GLY A 77 -4.05 1.15 -20.13
N VAL A 78 -3.60 0.40 -21.15
CA VAL A 78 -4.36 -0.71 -21.76
C VAL A 78 -3.61 -2.04 -21.63
N VAL A 79 -2.31 -2.06 -21.96
CA VAL A 79 -1.48 -3.26 -21.91
C VAL A 79 -0.54 -3.20 -20.71
N PHE A 80 -0.61 -4.22 -19.87
CA PHE A 80 0.18 -4.32 -18.65
C PHE A 80 1.37 -5.27 -18.81
N SER A 81 2.45 -4.98 -18.08
CA SER A 81 3.64 -5.84 -18.00
C SER A 81 3.33 -7.23 -17.43
N SER A 82 4.33 -8.12 -17.48
CA SER A 82 4.33 -9.33 -16.67
C SER A 82 4.09 -9.03 -15.19
N LEU A 83 3.42 -9.98 -14.54
CA LEU A 83 3.02 -9.89 -13.15
C LEU A 83 4.20 -10.20 -12.23
N LEU A 84 4.42 -9.34 -11.24
CA LEU A 84 5.33 -9.62 -10.13
C LEU A 84 4.55 -9.73 -8.82
N GLU A 85 4.58 -10.90 -8.19
CA GLU A 85 3.98 -11.09 -6.87
C GLU A 85 4.92 -10.62 -5.77
N LYS A 86 4.35 -9.95 -4.78
CA LYS A 86 5.03 -9.60 -3.53
C LYS A 86 4.18 -9.87 -2.31
N THR A 87 4.83 -10.01 -1.17
CA THR A 87 4.19 -10.25 0.11
C THR A 87 3.99 -8.95 0.86
N MET A 88 2.85 -8.85 1.52
CA MET A 88 2.55 -7.75 2.42
C MET A 88 3.10 -8.07 3.82
N ASP A 89 3.64 -7.08 4.52
CA ASP A 89 3.99 -7.28 5.90
C ASP A 89 2.70 -7.32 6.74
N PRO A 90 2.51 -8.36 7.57
CA PRO A 90 1.35 -8.41 8.44
C PRO A 90 1.46 -7.24 9.41
N VAL A 91 0.48 -6.33 9.39
CA VAL A 91 0.35 -5.35 10.46
C VAL A 91 0.24 -6.13 11.77
N LEU A 92 1.16 -5.89 12.69
CA LEU A 92 1.03 -6.33 14.08
C LEU A 92 -0.25 -5.68 14.63
N LYS A 93 -1.39 -6.38 14.48
CA LYS A 93 -2.71 -5.99 15.00
C LYS A 93 -2.68 -5.62 16.49
N ILE A 94 -1.66 -6.10 17.21
CA ILE A 94 -1.38 -5.85 18.62
C ILE A 94 -1.34 -4.34 18.96
N TYR A 95 -0.83 -3.47 18.06
CA TYR A 95 -0.67 -2.05 18.38
C TYR A 95 -1.96 -1.22 18.29
N LYS A 96 -2.97 -1.65 17.50
CA LYS A 96 -4.22 -0.88 17.33
C LYS A 96 -5.24 -1.21 18.42
N ASP A 97 -5.29 -2.45 18.88
CA ASP A 97 -6.20 -2.86 19.96
C ASP A 97 -5.70 -2.48 21.37
N ALA A 98 -4.39 -2.19 21.51
CA ALA A 98 -3.78 -1.79 22.78
C ALA A 98 -3.90 -0.29 23.12
N MET A 99 -4.39 0.54 22.19
CA MET A 99 -4.74 1.95 22.46
C MET A 99 -6.20 2.08 22.93
N ILE A 100 -6.56 1.34 23.98
CA ILE A 100 -7.72 1.70 24.80
C ILE A 100 -7.34 3.00 25.53
N PRO A 101 -8.13 4.08 25.44
CA PRO A 101 -7.76 5.34 26.08
C PRO A 101 -7.67 5.15 27.60
N LEU A 102 -6.58 5.64 28.21
CA LEU A 102 -6.36 5.75 29.66
C LEU A 102 -7.43 6.60 30.38
N THR A 103 -8.46 7.08 29.67
CA THR A 103 -9.59 7.87 30.19
C THR A 103 -10.82 7.04 30.55
N ALA A 104 -10.76 5.70 30.47
CA ALA A 104 -11.81 4.85 31.01
C ALA A 104 -11.95 5.07 32.53
N ARG A 105 -12.82 6.01 32.93
CA ARG A 105 -13.15 6.27 34.33
C ARG A 105 -13.80 5.01 34.91
N ILE A 106 -13.05 4.29 35.74
CA ILE A 106 -13.62 3.28 36.64
C ILE A 106 -14.61 4.01 37.55
N ARG A 107 -15.92 3.82 37.34
CA ARG A 107 -16.92 4.17 38.36
C ARG A 107 -16.79 3.16 39.48
N VAL A 108 -16.20 3.56 40.59
CA VAL A 108 -16.35 2.82 41.85
C VAL A 108 -17.82 2.96 42.23
N LEU A 109 -18.61 1.90 42.11
CA LEU A 109 -19.93 1.84 42.72
C LEU A 109 -19.72 1.86 44.23
N SER A 110 -20.04 2.99 44.87
CA SER A 110 -20.05 3.09 46.32
C SER A 110 -21.04 2.06 46.87
N ILE A 111 -20.53 1.06 47.57
CA ILE A 111 -21.34 0.12 48.32
C ILE A 111 -21.87 0.90 49.52
N ALA A 112 -23.16 1.25 49.52
CA ALA A 112 -23.80 1.81 50.70
C ALA A 112 -23.86 0.74 51.81
N PRO A 113 -23.51 1.05 53.07
CA PRO A 113 -23.70 0.11 54.16
C PRO A 113 -25.21 -0.07 54.40
N ARG A 114 -25.65 -1.33 54.48
CA ARG A 114 -27.01 -1.67 54.95
C ARG A 114 -27.13 -1.24 56.41
N LEU A 115 -28.14 -0.44 56.72
CA LEU A 115 -28.72 -0.32 58.07
C LEU A 115 -29.74 -1.43 58.28
#